data_AF-A0A6C0D3C9-F1
#
_entry.id   AF-A0A6C0D3C9-F1
#
_cell.length_a   1.000
_cell.length_b   1.000
_cell.length_c   1.000
_cell.angle_alpha   90.00
_cell.angle_beta   90.00
_cell.angle_gamma   90.00
#
_symmetry.space_group_name_H-M   'P 1'
#
loop_
_entity.id
_entity.type
_entity.pdbx_description
1 polymer ?
#
loop_
_entity_poly.entity_id
_entity_poly.type
_entity_poly.pdbx_seq_one_letter_code
_entity_poly.pdbx_strand_id
1 'polypeptide(L)'
;MIPVIIFHVGNQDYFKKCVEFNRKHNEVIIIGDDSNSSMPNHIHMNTLDDTNIKRFRKCFINYSTNGHDYELFCFLRVFYIREYLLKHNINKIFHLDSDCILFDNISEMFKDESVVYSVQNVDNPYHMVGSIHNALIDLNFCDTFIQLCFDIYENKSKFHLIDEKMKWHKKNNVPGGICDMTIYYLMTKLLTVKDINLFSNKVFDHNISSPYGYLGENTFKMNNGIKVIIKKDKYYFQTNPKNVKNVKDLEVMSMHFQGNKKQLLFQI
;
A
#
# COMPACT_ATOMS: atom_id res chain seq x y z
N MET A 1 -17.13 10.82 -6.60
CA MET A 1 -16.76 9.41 -6.40
C MET A 1 -15.25 9.32 -6.37
N ILE A 2 -14.66 8.56 -5.47
CA ILE A 2 -13.21 8.31 -5.40
C ILE A 2 -12.96 6.95 -6.05
N PRO A 3 -12.28 6.87 -7.20
CA PRO A 3 -12.04 5.58 -7.83
C PRO A 3 -10.94 4.80 -7.09
N VAL A 4 -11.06 3.48 -7.15
CA VAL A 4 -10.03 2.55 -6.67
C VAL A 4 -9.09 2.25 -7.82
N ILE A 5 -7.78 2.46 -7.62
CA ILE A 5 -6.75 2.07 -8.58
C ILE A 5 -6.03 0.83 -8.09
N ILE A 6 -5.90 -0.15 -8.98
CA ILE A 6 -5.04 -1.32 -8.80
C ILE A 6 -3.96 -1.27 -9.89
N PHE A 7 -2.70 -1.14 -9.47
CA PHE A 7 -1.53 -1.23 -10.36
C PHE A 7 -1.02 -2.68 -10.38
N HIS A 8 -1.01 -3.33 -11.54
CA HIS A 8 -0.69 -4.76 -11.63
C HIS A 8 -0.12 -5.21 -12.98
N VAL A 9 0.92 -6.05 -12.94
CA VAL A 9 1.56 -6.70 -14.10
C VAL A 9 1.27 -8.19 -14.04
N GLY A 10 0.89 -8.79 -15.16
CA GLY A 10 0.46 -10.18 -15.21
C GLY A 10 -1.05 -10.35 -15.05
N ASN A 11 -1.50 -11.62 -15.16
CA ASN A 11 -2.91 -11.99 -15.17
C ASN A 11 -3.22 -13.17 -14.22
N GLN A 12 -2.64 -13.13 -13.03
CA GLN A 12 -2.78 -14.17 -12.01
C GLN A 12 -4.23 -14.21 -11.47
N ASP A 13 -4.69 -15.39 -11.05
CA ASP A 13 -6.09 -15.57 -10.67
C ASP A 13 -6.48 -14.80 -9.40
N TYR A 14 -5.54 -14.64 -8.45
CA TYR A 14 -5.81 -13.83 -7.25
C TYR A 14 -6.08 -12.37 -7.62
N PHE A 15 -5.38 -11.82 -8.63
CA PHE A 15 -5.59 -10.45 -9.09
C PHE A 15 -6.98 -10.31 -9.73
N LYS A 16 -7.38 -11.24 -10.61
CA LYS A 16 -8.72 -11.26 -11.19
C LYS A 16 -9.79 -11.29 -10.11
N LYS A 17 -9.60 -12.15 -9.08
CA LYS A 17 -10.55 -12.28 -7.97
C LYS A 17 -10.63 -11.01 -7.13
N CYS A 18 -9.48 -10.37 -6.89
CA CYS A 18 -9.38 -9.09 -6.21
C CYS A 18 -10.16 -8.00 -6.96
N VAL A 19 -9.96 -7.88 -8.27
CA VAL A 19 -10.70 -6.92 -9.11
C VAL A 19 -12.21 -7.21 -9.08
N GLU A 20 -12.61 -8.46 -9.30
CA GLU A 20 -14.02 -8.87 -9.26
C GLU A 20 -14.68 -8.48 -7.93
N PHE A 21 -14.00 -8.73 -6.81
CA PHE A 21 -14.51 -8.42 -5.48
C PHE A 21 -14.70 -6.91 -5.29
N ASN A 22 -13.66 -6.13 -5.56
CA ASN A 22 -13.68 -4.69 -5.32
C ASN A 22 -14.69 -3.95 -6.20
N ARG A 23 -14.94 -4.44 -7.43
CA ARG A 23 -15.94 -3.86 -8.36
C ARG A 23 -17.39 -3.97 -7.89
N LYS A 24 -17.69 -4.79 -6.89
CA LYS A 24 -19.05 -4.91 -6.33
C LYS A 24 -19.53 -3.62 -5.69
N HIS A 25 -18.61 -2.82 -5.13
CA HIS A 25 -18.93 -1.63 -4.35
C HIS A 25 -18.19 -0.36 -4.82
N ASN A 26 -17.14 -0.52 -5.63
CA ASN A 26 -16.28 0.59 -6.04
C ASN A 26 -16.07 0.62 -7.56
N GLU A 27 -15.86 1.82 -8.11
CA GLU A 27 -15.30 1.96 -9.45
C GLU A 27 -13.82 1.59 -9.41
N VAL A 28 -13.46 0.49 -10.06
CA VAL A 28 -12.08 0.00 -10.13
C VAL A 28 -11.49 0.34 -11.50
N ILE A 29 -10.33 0.98 -11.48
CA ILE A 29 -9.45 1.25 -12.62
C ILE A 29 -8.19 0.41 -12.45
N ILE A 30 -7.74 -0.18 -13.55
CA ILE A 30 -6.55 -1.04 -13.56
C ILE A 30 -5.49 -0.32 -14.37
N ILE A 31 -4.33 -0.07 -13.76
CA ILE A 31 -3.14 0.33 -14.50
C ILE A 31 -2.28 -0.91 -14.69
N GLY A 32 -2.18 -1.40 -15.92
CA GLY A 32 -1.62 -2.72 -16.18
C GLY A 32 -0.86 -2.85 -17.49
N ASP A 33 -0.65 -4.10 -17.89
CA ASP A 33 0.10 -4.50 -19.07
C ASP A 33 -0.79 -5.27 -20.07
N ASP A 34 -0.22 -5.69 -21.19
CA ASP A 34 -0.95 -6.44 -22.22
C ASP A 34 -1.61 -7.72 -21.68
N SER A 35 -1.03 -8.35 -20.65
CA SER A 35 -1.53 -9.63 -20.13
C SER A 35 -2.89 -9.49 -19.44
N ASN A 36 -3.21 -8.31 -18.92
CA ASN A 36 -4.48 -7.98 -18.27
C ASN A 36 -5.32 -6.95 -19.04
N SER A 37 -4.99 -6.71 -20.31
CA SER A 37 -5.69 -5.78 -21.21
C SER A 37 -7.17 -6.08 -21.43
N SER A 38 -7.60 -7.33 -21.26
CA SER A 38 -9.00 -7.74 -21.35
C SER A 38 -9.85 -7.34 -20.13
N MET A 39 -9.22 -6.87 -19.05
CA MET A 39 -9.91 -6.47 -17.85
C MET A 39 -10.69 -5.16 -18.08
N PRO A 40 -11.89 -5.01 -17.50
CA PRO A 40 -12.67 -3.79 -17.65
C PRO A 40 -11.99 -2.59 -16.96
N ASN A 41 -12.11 -1.40 -17.56
CA ASN A 41 -11.44 -0.16 -17.11
C ASN A 41 -9.92 -0.28 -17.03
N HIS A 42 -9.32 -1.05 -17.93
CA HIS A 42 -7.88 -1.18 -18.05
C HIS A 42 -7.26 0.03 -18.77
N ILE A 43 -6.19 0.55 -18.19
CA ILE A 43 -5.31 1.56 -18.75
C ILE A 43 -3.93 0.93 -18.89
N HIS A 44 -3.46 0.80 -20.13
CA HIS A 44 -2.13 0.26 -20.38
C HIS A 44 -1.07 1.26 -19.86
N MET A 45 -0.16 0.82 -18.99
CA MET A 45 0.81 1.68 -18.31
C MET A 45 1.73 2.46 -19.26
N ASN A 46 2.07 1.88 -20.43
CA ASN A 46 2.85 2.59 -21.46
C ASN A 46 2.15 3.86 -22.00
N THR A 47 0.82 3.98 -21.86
CA THR A 47 0.10 5.20 -22.25
C THR A 47 0.21 6.33 -21.22
N LEU A 48 0.85 6.04 -20.09
CA LEU A 48 1.15 6.91 -18.96
C LEU A 48 2.67 7.09 -18.78
N ASP A 49 3.48 6.65 -19.74
CA ASP A 49 4.94 6.76 -19.66
C ASP A 49 5.38 8.20 -19.90
N ASP A 50 6.15 8.77 -18.96
CA ASP A 50 6.59 10.16 -18.98
C ASP A 50 8.12 10.29 -18.89
N THR A 51 8.62 11.53 -18.85
CA THR A 51 10.05 11.80 -18.72
C THR A 51 10.60 11.43 -17.34
N ASN A 52 9.80 11.55 -16.26
CA ASN A 52 10.23 11.21 -14.92
C ASN A 52 10.40 9.70 -14.72
N ILE A 53 9.50 8.87 -15.27
CA ILE A 53 9.61 7.41 -15.25
C ILE A 53 10.90 6.98 -15.94
N LYS A 54 11.16 7.50 -17.15
CA LYS A 54 12.40 7.21 -17.91
C LYS A 54 13.65 7.67 -17.18
N ARG A 55 13.59 8.83 -16.54
CA ARG A 55 14.71 9.39 -15.76
C ARG A 55 14.97 8.58 -14.50
N PHE A 56 13.93 8.23 -13.75
CA PHE A 56 14.05 7.46 -12.52
C PHE A 56 14.61 6.06 -12.77
N ARG A 57 14.17 5.39 -13.85
CA ARG A 57 14.75 4.10 -14.28
C ARG A 57 16.27 4.16 -14.47
N LYS A 58 16.83 5.30 -14.90
CA LYS A 58 18.27 5.46 -15.13
C LYS A 58 19.07 5.72 -13.86
N CYS A 59 18.48 6.37 -12.86
CA CYS A 59 19.17 6.71 -11.61
C CYS A 59 18.84 5.77 -10.44
N PHE A 60 17.87 4.87 -10.60
CA PHE A 60 17.46 3.94 -9.55
C PHE A 60 18.59 2.96 -9.21
N ILE A 61 18.84 2.82 -7.91
CA ILE A 61 19.80 1.85 -7.36
C ILE A 61 19.05 1.01 -6.35
N ASN A 62 19.04 -0.31 -6.52
CA ASN A 62 18.37 -1.15 -5.54
C ASN A 62 19.21 -1.27 -4.26
N TYR A 63 18.75 -0.62 -3.19
CA TYR A 63 19.34 -0.72 -1.85
C TYR A 63 18.56 -1.66 -0.93
N SER A 64 17.63 -2.44 -1.49
CA SER A 64 16.92 -3.51 -0.79
C SER A 64 17.54 -4.88 -1.12
N THR A 65 17.07 -5.90 -0.42
CA THR A 65 17.34 -7.31 -0.73
C THR A 65 16.34 -7.93 -1.72
N ASN A 66 15.34 -7.19 -2.18
CA ASN A 66 14.39 -7.64 -3.20
C ASN A 66 15.05 -7.67 -4.58
N GLY A 67 14.40 -8.34 -5.54
CA GLY A 67 14.83 -8.28 -6.95
C GLY A 67 14.77 -6.86 -7.51
N HIS A 68 15.76 -6.48 -8.33
CA HIS A 68 15.87 -5.12 -8.87
C HIS A 68 14.60 -4.65 -9.59
N ASP A 69 14.10 -5.45 -10.52
CA ASP A 69 12.92 -5.08 -11.31
C ASP A 69 11.66 -4.97 -10.44
N TYR A 70 11.47 -5.92 -9.51
CA TYR A 70 10.36 -5.89 -8.57
C TYR A 70 10.37 -4.60 -7.75
N GLU A 71 11.52 -4.26 -7.16
CA GLU A 71 11.66 -3.06 -6.34
C GLU A 71 11.44 -1.79 -7.17
N LEU A 72 12.02 -1.70 -8.37
CA LEU A 72 11.80 -0.59 -9.28
C LEU A 72 10.32 -0.41 -9.62
N PHE A 73 9.59 -1.50 -9.86
CA PHE A 73 8.14 -1.45 -10.13
C PHE A 73 7.33 -0.95 -8.93
N CYS A 74 7.69 -1.33 -7.70
CA CYS A 74 7.05 -0.81 -6.49
C CYS A 74 7.15 0.72 -6.39
N PHE A 75 8.31 1.29 -6.73
CA PHE A 75 8.49 2.75 -6.79
C PHE A 75 7.70 3.38 -7.95
N LEU A 76 7.83 2.83 -9.16
CA LEU A 76 7.22 3.39 -10.37
C LEU A 76 5.69 3.38 -10.34
N ARG A 77 5.07 2.52 -9.53
CA ARG A 77 3.62 2.55 -9.26
C ARG A 77 3.11 3.96 -8.98
N VAL A 78 3.77 4.72 -8.11
CA VAL A 78 3.34 6.09 -7.77
C VAL A 78 3.52 7.05 -8.95
N PHE A 79 4.56 6.85 -9.77
CA PHE A 79 4.78 7.62 -10.98
C PHE A 79 3.64 7.40 -11.99
N TYR A 80 3.26 6.14 -12.23
CA TYR A 80 2.14 5.85 -13.14
C TYR A 80 0.79 6.36 -12.61
N ILE A 81 0.55 6.27 -11.29
CA ILE A 81 -0.65 6.84 -10.67
C ILE A 81 -0.68 8.36 -10.87
N ARG A 82 0.44 9.05 -10.69
CA ARG A 82 0.54 10.50 -10.94
C ARG A 82 0.12 10.87 -12.35
N GLU A 83 0.68 10.20 -13.36
CA GLU A 83 0.38 10.48 -14.76
C GLU A 83 -1.09 10.20 -15.08
N TYR A 84 -1.67 9.18 -14.46
CA TYR A 84 -3.11 8.93 -14.54
C TYR A 84 -3.93 10.10 -13.94
N LEU A 85 -3.59 10.58 -12.73
CA LEU A 85 -4.28 11.71 -12.10
C LEU A 85 -4.27 12.95 -13.00
N LEU A 86 -3.10 13.28 -13.56
CA LEU A 86 -2.93 14.44 -14.44
C LEU A 86 -3.72 14.31 -15.75
N LYS A 87 -3.60 13.16 -16.43
CA LYS A 87 -4.24 12.94 -17.74
C LYS A 87 -5.77 12.95 -17.67
N HIS A 88 -6.31 12.53 -16.53
CA HIS A 88 -7.76 12.40 -16.33
C HIS A 88 -8.38 13.51 -15.46
N ASN A 89 -7.58 14.51 -15.03
CA ASN A 89 -8.01 15.58 -14.12
C ASN A 89 -8.68 15.03 -12.84
N ILE A 90 -8.09 13.99 -12.25
CA ILE A 90 -8.55 13.36 -11.01
C ILE A 90 -7.71 13.90 -9.86
N ASN A 91 -8.36 14.39 -8.80
CA ASN A 91 -7.67 15.01 -7.67
C ASN A 91 -7.06 13.98 -6.71
N LYS A 92 -7.79 12.89 -6.42
CA LYS A 92 -7.41 11.84 -5.47
C LYS A 92 -8.04 10.51 -5.82
N ILE A 93 -7.37 9.44 -5.42
CA ILE A 93 -7.76 8.05 -5.65
C ILE A 93 -7.54 7.22 -4.40
N PHE A 94 -8.15 6.05 -4.37
CA PHE A 94 -7.82 5.04 -3.37
C PHE A 94 -6.96 3.95 -4.04
N HIS A 95 -5.67 3.90 -3.72
CA HIS A 95 -4.78 2.84 -4.22
C HIS A 95 -5.00 1.57 -3.41
N LEU A 96 -5.02 0.43 -4.11
CA LEU A 96 -5.18 -0.89 -3.53
C LEU A 96 -4.20 -1.86 -4.20
N ASP A 97 -3.49 -2.65 -3.39
CA ASP A 97 -2.65 -3.72 -3.92
C ASP A 97 -3.51 -4.84 -4.53
N SER A 98 -2.96 -5.55 -5.51
CA SER A 98 -3.68 -6.58 -6.28
C SER A 98 -4.05 -7.83 -5.48
N ASP A 99 -3.69 -7.88 -4.20
CA ASP A 99 -4.06 -8.87 -3.21
C ASP A 99 -4.74 -8.25 -1.96
N CYS A 100 -5.30 -7.05 -2.09
CA CYS A 100 -6.11 -6.41 -1.06
C CYS A 100 -7.55 -6.20 -1.53
N ILE A 101 -8.53 -6.40 -0.64
CA ILE A 101 -9.96 -6.20 -0.93
C ILE A 101 -10.59 -5.19 0.01
N LEU A 102 -11.64 -4.52 -0.48
CA LEU A 102 -12.50 -3.59 0.24
C LEU A 102 -13.91 -4.18 0.37
N PHE A 103 -14.46 -4.19 1.58
CA PHE A 103 -15.79 -4.75 1.85
C PHE A 103 -16.95 -3.79 1.56
N ASP A 104 -16.67 -2.51 1.32
CA ASP A 104 -17.68 -1.49 1.13
C ASP A 104 -17.18 -0.37 0.20
N ASN A 105 -18.07 0.56 -0.13
CA ASN A 105 -17.71 1.77 -0.86
C ASN A 105 -16.87 2.72 0.00
N ILE A 106 -15.75 3.21 -0.53
CA ILE A 106 -14.83 4.08 0.21
C ILE A 106 -15.08 5.58 0.03
N SER A 107 -15.95 5.97 -0.92
CA SER A 107 -16.05 7.37 -1.36
C SER A 107 -16.56 8.31 -0.26
N GLU A 108 -17.62 7.91 0.45
CA GLU A 108 -18.18 8.74 1.52
C GLU A 108 -17.23 8.80 2.73
N MET A 109 -16.54 7.70 3.03
CA MET A 109 -15.61 7.63 4.16
C MET A 109 -14.43 8.61 4.01
N PHE A 110 -13.95 8.81 2.79
CA PHE A 110 -12.75 9.60 2.49
C PHE A 110 -13.04 10.91 1.76
N LYS A 111 -14.31 11.36 1.74
CA LYS A 111 -14.74 12.54 0.99
C LYS A 111 -13.96 13.80 1.37
N ASP A 112 -13.75 14.03 2.65
CA ASP A 112 -13.09 15.23 3.19
C ASP A 112 -11.61 14.99 3.56
N GLU A 113 -11.07 13.84 3.16
CA GLU A 113 -9.69 13.43 3.44
C GLU A 113 -8.75 13.69 2.25
N SER A 114 -7.44 13.81 2.52
CA SER A 114 -6.40 14.00 1.49
C SER A 114 -5.47 12.80 1.37
N VAL A 115 -4.60 12.59 2.37
CA VAL A 115 -3.59 11.52 2.39
C VAL A 115 -3.78 10.65 3.62
N VAL A 116 -4.15 9.38 3.38
CA VAL A 116 -4.45 8.40 4.44
C VAL A 116 -3.83 7.07 4.07
N TYR A 117 -2.86 6.58 4.85
CA TYR A 117 -2.22 5.28 4.62
C TYR A 117 -1.61 4.70 5.89
N SER A 118 -1.26 3.42 5.89
CA SER A 118 -0.72 2.74 7.07
C SER A 118 0.71 3.19 7.35
N VAL A 119 1.00 3.59 8.58
CA VAL A 119 2.37 3.80 9.08
C VAL A 119 2.61 2.87 10.25
N GLN A 120 3.61 2.00 10.17
CA GLN A 120 3.94 1.14 11.30
C GLN A 120 4.69 1.92 12.37
N ASN A 121 4.27 1.74 13.62
CA ASN A 121 4.92 2.28 14.80
C ASN A 121 5.45 1.12 15.65
N VAL A 122 6.74 0.83 15.50
CA VAL A 122 7.45 -0.18 16.29
C VAL A 122 8.70 0.44 16.90
N ASP A 123 9.19 -0.13 18.00
CA ASP A 123 10.34 0.37 18.73
C ASP A 123 11.67 -0.06 18.07
N ASN A 124 11.86 0.39 16.83
CA ASN A 124 13.11 0.27 16.09
C ASN A 124 13.25 1.46 15.13
N PRO A 125 14.24 2.34 15.30
CA PRO A 125 14.40 3.53 14.46
C PRO A 125 14.66 3.20 12.98
N TYR A 126 15.13 1.99 12.67
CA TYR A 126 15.36 1.52 11.30
C TYR A 126 14.13 0.82 10.70
N HIS A 127 13.05 0.65 11.46
CA HIS A 127 11.75 0.16 10.98
C HIS A 127 10.91 1.29 10.37
N MET A 128 11.47 1.88 9.32
CA MET A 128 10.84 2.94 8.54
C MET A 128 9.81 2.31 7.58
N VAL A 129 8.60 2.04 8.04
CA VAL A 129 7.57 1.35 7.23
C VAL A 129 6.29 2.20 7.15
N GLY A 130 6.12 2.88 6.03
CA GLY A 130 4.81 3.35 5.55
C GLY A 130 4.34 2.44 4.42
N SER A 131 3.04 2.28 4.22
CA SER A 131 2.55 1.40 3.15
C SER A 131 1.23 1.89 2.58
N ILE A 132 1.15 1.93 1.25
CA ILE A 132 -0.02 2.40 0.51
C ILE A 132 -0.97 1.29 0.07
N HIS A 133 -0.73 0.02 0.41
CA HIS A 133 -1.49 -1.15 -0.07
C HIS A 133 -3.02 -1.05 0.09
N ASN A 134 -3.50 -0.20 1.00
CA ASN A 134 -4.83 0.41 0.99
C ASN A 134 -4.70 1.88 1.41
N ALA A 135 -4.77 2.82 0.48
CA ALA A 135 -4.47 4.22 0.79
C ALA A 135 -5.26 5.21 -0.05
N LEU A 136 -5.66 6.31 0.59
CA LEU A 136 -6.08 7.51 -0.11
C LEU A 136 -4.85 8.35 -0.43
N ILE A 137 -4.61 8.62 -1.71
CA ILE A 137 -3.50 9.45 -2.18
C ILE A 137 -3.99 10.46 -3.22
N ASP A 138 -3.36 11.63 -3.22
CA ASP A 138 -3.64 12.74 -4.12
C ASP A 138 -2.43 13.12 -4.98
N LEU A 139 -2.59 14.11 -5.84
CA LEU A 139 -1.52 14.59 -6.72
C LEU A 139 -0.32 15.12 -5.92
N ASN A 140 -0.57 15.83 -4.80
CA ASN A 140 0.48 16.38 -3.95
C ASN A 140 1.31 15.27 -3.28
N PHE A 141 0.68 14.16 -2.86
CA PHE A 141 1.38 12.96 -2.41
C PHE A 141 2.31 12.44 -3.50
N CYS A 142 1.80 12.28 -4.73
CA CYS A 142 2.58 11.74 -5.83
C CYS A 142 3.78 12.64 -6.20
N ASP A 143 3.57 13.95 -6.32
CA ASP A 143 4.64 14.93 -6.58
C ASP A 143 5.71 14.90 -5.48
N THR A 144 5.28 14.85 -4.21
CA THR A 144 6.19 14.80 -3.06
C THR A 144 7.00 13.51 -3.04
N PHE A 145 6.37 12.36 -3.33
CA PHE A 145 7.05 11.07 -3.44
C PHE A 145 8.13 11.11 -4.53
N ILE A 146 7.76 11.53 -5.74
CA ILE A 146 8.68 11.57 -6.88
C ILE A 146 9.84 12.53 -6.64
N GLN A 147 9.57 13.71 -6.07
CA GLN A 147 10.62 14.65 -5.71
C GLN A 147 11.59 14.05 -4.67
N LEU A 148 11.06 13.39 -3.63
CA LEU A 148 11.89 12.73 -2.63
C LEU A 148 12.72 11.59 -3.25
N CYS A 149 12.16 10.83 -4.19
CA CYS A 149 12.90 9.85 -4.96
C CYS A 149 14.08 10.48 -5.72
N PHE A 150 13.88 11.58 -6.45
CA PHE A 150 14.99 12.24 -7.15
C PHE A 150 16.02 12.86 -6.20
N ASP A 151 15.58 13.45 -5.08
CA ASP A 151 16.47 13.99 -4.04
C ASP A 151 17.38 12.91 -3.42
N ILE A 152 16.90 11.67 -3.32
CA ILE A 152 17.64 10.54 -2.74
C ILE A 152 18.48 9.79 -3.80
N TYR A 153 17.90 9.49 -4.96
CA TYR A 153 18.50 8.56 -5.93
C TYR A 153 19.37 9.25 -6.96
N GLU A 154 19.00 10.46 -7.38
CA GLU A 154 19.72 11.18 -8.44
C GLU A 154 20.57 12.31 -7.88
N ASN A 155 19.95 13.26 -7.19
CA ASN A 155 20.61 14.49 -6.73
C ASN A 155 21.45 14.26 -5.47
N LYS A 156 21.16 13.19 -4.73
CA LYS A 156 21.77 12.82 -3.44
C LYS A 156 21.64 13.87 -2.31
N SER A 157 20.87 14.95 -2.51
CA SER A 157 20.64 16.01 -1.52
C SER A 157 19.99 15.50 -0.23
N LYS A 158 19.16 14.44 -0.32
CA LYS A 158 18.49 13.81 0.83
C LYS A 158 18.97 12.39 1.13
N PHE A 159 20.12 11.98 0.59
CA PHE A 159 20.64 10.62 0.79
C PHE A 159 20.87 10.28 2.27
N HIS A 160 21.23 11.27 3.09
CA HIS A 160 21.41 11.11 4.54
C HIS A 160 20.17 10.56 5.27
N LEU A 161 18.96 10.68 4.69
CA LEU A 161 17.73 10.15 5.28
C LEU A 161 17.66 8.61 5.26
N ILE A 162 18.45 7.95 4.40
CA ILE A 162 18.43 6.49 4.23
C ILE A 162 19.76 5.80 4.57
N ASP A 163 20.84 6.58 4.67
CA ASP A 163 22.20 6.07 4.82
C ASP A 163 22.38 5.21 6.09
N GLU A 164 21.91 5.70 7.24
CA GLU A 164 22.04 4.98 8.52
C GLU A 164 21.23 3.66 8.52
N LYS A 165 20.03 3.65 7.92
CA LYS A 165 19.24 2.42 7.76
C LYS A 165 19.96 1.41 6.86
N MET A 166 20.54 1.85 5.75
CA MET A 166 21.32 0.97 4.86
C MET A 166 22.53 0.37 5.60
N LYS A 167 23.29 1.19 6.31
CA LYS A 167 24.44 0.74 7.11
C LYS A 167 24.01 -0.26 8.17
N TRP A 168 22.90 -0.01 8.86
CA TRP A 168 22.37 -0.92 9.88
C TRP A 168 22.01 -2.28 9.30
N HIS A 169 21.26 -2.35 8.19
CA HIS A 169 20.91 -3.62 7.54
C HIS A 169 22.15 -4.40 7.12
N LYS A 170 23.13 -3.72 6.52
CA LYS A 170 24.40 -4.33 6.10
C LYS A 170 25.22 -4.82 7.28
N LYS A 171 25.37 -4.01 8.33
CA LYS A 171 26.16 -4.34 9.53
C LYS A 171 25.58 -5.52 10.30
N ASN A 172 24.25 -5.63 10.37
CA ASN A 172 23.57 -6.67 11.15
C ASN A 172 23.18 -7.90 10.33
N ASN A 173 23.48 -7.93 9.02
CA ASN A 173 23.08 -9.00 8.10
C ASN A 173 21.56 -9.30 8.14
N VAL A 174 20.75 -8.24 8.26
CA VAL A 174 19.29 -8.34 8.32
C VAL A 174 18.73 -8.05 6.93
N PRO A 175 17.98 -8.98 6.30
CA PRO A 175 17.28 -8.71 5.05
C PRO A 175 16.38 -7.48 5.14
N GLY A 176 16.21 -6.78 4.01
CA GLY A 176 15.51 -5.50 3.95
C GLY A 176 16.37 -4.45 3.26
N GLY A 177 16.45 -3.25 3.84
CA GLY A 177 17.11 -2.10 3.22
C GLY A 177 16.10 -1.02 2.82
N ILE A 178 16.34 -0.34 1.70
CA ILE A 178 15.50 0.78 1.27
C ILE A 178 14.56 0.33 0.16
N CYS A 179 13.26 0.38 0.45
CA CYS A 179 12.17 0.13 -0.47
C CYS A 179 11.21 1.33 -0.53
N ASP A 180 10.18 1.24 -1.38
CA ASP A 180 9.10 2.24 -1.47
C ASP A 180 8.46 2.55 -0.11
N MET A 181 8.30 1.53 0.74
CA MET A 181 7.78 1.69 2.11
C MET A 181 8.65 2.59 3.00
N THR A 182 9.97 2.59 2.79
CA THR A 182 10.87 3.52 3.48
C THR A 182 10.61 4.95 3.04
N ILE A 183 10.33 5.17 1.75
CA ILE A 183 10.01 6.50 1.22
C ILE A 183 8.67 6.97 1.76
N TYR A 184 7.64 6.12 1.79
CA TYR A 184 6.35 6.46 2.41
C TYR A 184 6.53 6.86 3.87
N TYR A 185 7.31 6.11 4.65
CA TYR A 185 7.60 6.50 6.03
C TYR A 185 8.24 7.90 6.12
N LEU A 186 9.21 8.21 5.27
CA LEU A 186 9.85 9.52 5.23
C LEU A 186 8.88 10.65 4.83
N MET A 187 7.88 10.35 3.98
CA MET A 187 6.85 11.33 3.59
C MET A 187 6.00 11.80 4.76
N THR A 188 5.91 11.04 5.86
CA THR A 188 5.23 11.50 7.09
C THR A 188 5.88 12.75 7.71
N LYS A 189 7.11 13.09 7.31
CA LYS A 189 7.81 14.32 7.71
C LYS A 189 7.58 15.49 6.75
N LEU A 190 7.01 15.23 5.57
CA LEU A 190 6.80 16.20 4.51
C LEU A 190 5.31 16.51 4.30
N LEU A 191 4.42 15.60 4.70
CA LEU A 191 2.98 15.69 4.51
C LEU A 191 2.25 15.42 5.83
N THR A 192 1.05 16.01 5.96
CA THR A 192 0.08 15.59 6.97
C THR A 192 -0.54 14.28 6.54
N VAL A 193 -0.20 13.20 7.24
CA VAL A 193 -0.67 11.84 6.95
C VAL A 193 -1.53 11.36 8.11
N LYS A 194 -2.71 10.81 7.82
CA LYS A 194 -3.52 10.06 8.78
C LYS A 194 -3.24 8.57 8.65
N ASP A 195 -3.10 7.89 9.78
CA ASP A 195 -2.97 6.43 9.80
C ASP A 195 -4.33 5.77 9.50
N ILE A 196 -4.34 4.85 8.55
CA ILE A 196 -5.54 4.14 8.10
C ILE A 196 -5.89 2.92 8.95
N ASN A 197 -4.95 2.35 9.72
CA ASN A 197 -5.09 1.04 10.39
C ASN A 197 -6.36 0.91 11.25
N LEU A 198 -6.89 2.03 11.76
CA LEU A 198 -8.25 2.13 12.28
C LEU A 198 -8.83 3.49 11.86
N PHE A 199 -9.76 3.47 10.91
CA PHE A 199 -10.38 4.67 10.36
C PHE A 199 -11.90 4.59 10.47
N SER A 200 -12.53 5.62 11.04
CA SER A 200 -13.97 5.64 11.36
C SER A 200 -14.47 4.37 12.07
N ASN A 201 -13.70 3.89 13.06
CA ASN A 201 -13.94 2.65 13.83
C ASN A 201 -13.93 1.33 13.01
N LYS A 202 -13.41 1.36 11.78
CA LYS A 202 -13.23 0.17 10.94
C LYS A 202 -11.76 -0.09 10.68
N VAL A 203 -11.40 -1.36 10.60
CA VAL A 203 -10.02 -1.80 10.40
C VAL A 203 -9.69 -1.80 8.91
N PHE A 204 -8.60 -1.11 8.57
CA PHE A 204 -7.91 -1.35 7.31
C PHE A 204 -6.72 -2.22 7.61
N ASP A 205 -6.76 -3.45 7.12
CA ASP A 205 -5.79 -4.47 7.48
C ASP A 205 -4.44 -4.20 6.84
N HIS A 206 -3.39 -4.16 7.67
CA HIS A 206 -2.02 -4.12 7.19
C HIS A 206 -1.62 -5.42 6.47
N ASN A 207 -1.96 -6.57 7.08
CA ASN A 207 -1.68 -7.92 6.56
C ASN A 207 -2.38 -8.95 7.44
N ILE A 208 -3.15 -9.86 6.82
CA ILE A 208 -3.96 -10.85 7.53
C ILE A 208 -3.11 -11.84 8.33
N SER A 209 -1.84 -12.01 7.97
CA SER A 209 -0.88 -12.88 8.66
C SER A 209 -0.04 -12.17 9.71
N SER A 210 -0.26 -10.89 9.95
CA SER A 210 0.40 -10.14 11.01
C SER A 210 -0.59 -9.78 12.12
N PRO A 211 -0.22 -9.88 13.41
CA PRO A 211 -1.03 -9.33 14.51
C PRO A 211 -1.01 -7.80 14.58
N TYR A 212 -0.20 -7.14 13.75
CA TYR A 212 -0.08 -5.68 13.70
C TYR A 212 -1.41 -4.99 13.38
N GLY A 213 -1.64 -3.85 14.03
CA GLY A 213 -2.79 -2.97 13.82
C GLY A 213 -2.58 -1.60 14.46
N TYR A 214 -3.67 -0.89 14.73
CA TYR A 214 -3.67 0.49 15.24
C TYR A 214 -3.04 0.70 16.63
N LEU A 215 -2.75 -0.38 17.38
CA LEU A 215 -2.02 -0.34 18.66
C LEU A 215 -0.62 -0.97 18.56
N GLY A 216 -0.13 -1.23 17.35
CA GLY A 216 1.17 -1.86 17.11
C GLY A 216 1.10 -3.39 16.95
N GLU A 217 2.23 -4.05 17.20
CA GLU A 217 2.53 -5.43 16.78
C GLU A 217 1.59 -6.51 17.33
N ASN A 218 0.87 -6.25 18.43
CA ASN A 218 0.04 -7.25 19.08
C ASN A 218 -1.42 -6.80 19.24
N THR A 219 -1.92 -6.03 18.27
CA THR A 219 -3.28 -5.48 18.27
C THR A 219 -4.34 -6.59 18.13
N PHE A 220 -4.13 -7.50 17.18
CA PHE A 220 -5.12 -8.52 16.83
C PHE A 220 -4.74 -9.91 17.34
N LYS A 221 -5.75 -10.71 17.66
CA LYS A 221 -5.57 -12.12 18.01
C LYS A 221 -5.32 -12.93 16.75
N MET A 222 -4.36 -13.86 16.83
CA MET A 222 -4.00 -14.76 15.75
C MET A 222 -4.46 -16.19 16.05
N ASN A 223 -4.81 -16.94 15.01
CA ASN A 223 -5.02 -18.38 15.03
C ASN A 223 -4.42 -18.99 13.74
N ASN A 224 -3.59 -20.03 13.86
CA ASN A 224 -2.94 -20.69 12.71
C ASN A 224 -2.24 -19.73 11.72
N GLY A 225 -1.57 -18.70 12.25
CA GLY A 225 -0.81 -17.73 11.45
C GLY A 225 -1.66 -16.74 10.64
N ILE A 226 -2.95 -16.61 10.95
CA ILE A 226 -3.83 -15.55 10.43
C ILE A 226 -4.58 -14.87 11.58
N LYS A 227 -5.02 -13.62 11.37
CA LYS A 227 -5.92 -12.92 12.28
C LYS A 227 -7.20 -13.74 12.46
N VAL A 228 -7.75 -13.74 13.68
CA VAL A 228 -9.04 -14.39 13.95
C VAL A 228 -10.15 -13.59 13.27
N ILE A 229 -10.73 -14.17 12.22
CA ILE A 229 -11.81 -13.60 11.43
C ILE A 229 -13.14 -14.14 11.94
N ILE A 230 -14.07 -13.23 12.25
CA ILE A 230 -15.43 -13.57 12.64
C ILE A 230 -16.36 -13.05 11.55
N LYS A 231 -17.08 -13.96 10.89
CA LYS A 231 -18.10 -13.64 9.89
C LYS A 231 -19.48 -13.65 10.56
N LYS A 232 -20.18 -12.53 10.52
CA LYS A 232 -21.59 -12.38 10.91
C LYS A 232 -22.35 -11.87 9.68
N ASP A 233 -22.98 -10.70 9.78
CA ASP A 233 -23.44 -9.87 8.65
C ASP A 233 -22.26 -9.24 7.89
N LYS A 234 -21.18 -8.92 8.61
CA LYS A 234 -19.91 -8.41 8.07
C LYS A 234 -18.73 -9.24 8.58
N TYR A 235 -17.52 -8.83 8.19
CA TYR A 235 -16.28 -9.40 8.67
C TYR A 235 -15.71 -8.56 9.82
N TYR A 236 -15.22 -9.26 10.84
CA TYR A 236 -14.63 -8.66 12.03
C TYR A 236 -13.30 -9.30 12.38
N PHE A 237 -12.38 -8.52 12.93
CA PHE A 237 -11.17 -9.03 13.59
C PHE A 237 -11.30 -8.92 15.10
N GLN A 238 -10.89 -9.99 15.79
CA GLN A 238 -10.85 -10.00 17.24
C GLN A 238 -9.56 -9.35 17.76
N THR A 239 -9.68 -8.36 18.64
CA THR A 239 -8.52 -7.76 19.33
C THR A 239 -7.87 -8.71 20.32
N ASN A 240 -6.57 -8.57 20.56
CA ASN A 240 -5.84 -9.37 21.54
C ASN A 240 -6.16 -8.89 22.99
N PRO A 241 -6.75 -9.74 23.86
CA PRO A 241 -7.10 -9.37 25.24
C PRO A 241 -5.90 -8.91 26.09
N LYS A 242 -4.67 -9.32 25.73
CA LYS A 242 -3.48 -8.92 26.47
C LYS A 242 -3.12 -7.45 26.31
N ASN A 243 -3.54 -6.81 25.21
CA ASN A 243 -3.18 -5.42 24.88
C ASN A 243 -4.37 -4.47 24.80
N VAL A 244 -5.58 -5.01 24.68
CA VAL A 244 -6.80 -4.20 24.60
C VAL A 244 -7.67 -4.49 25.82
N LYS A 245 -7.84 -3.48 26.69
CA LYS A 245 -8.54 -3.59 27.98
C LYS A 245 -10.01 -4.04 27.89
N ASN A 246 -10.59 -4.07 26.69
CA ASN A 246 -11.89 -4.67 26.40
C ASN A 246 -11.78 -5.39 25.05
N VAL A 247 -11.93 -6.71 25.03
CA VAL A 247 -11.95 -7.45 23.75
C VAL A 247 -13.09 -6.92 22.90
N LYS A 248 -12.75 -6.48 21.68
CA LYS A 248 -13.71 -6.02 20.70
C LYS A 248 -13.54 -6.82 19.42
N ASP A 249 -14.67 -7.13 18.81
CA ASP A 249 -14.73 -7.51 17.40
C ASP A 249 -14.79 -6.19 16.62
N LEU A 250 -13.75 -5.87 15.86
CA LEU A 250 -13.70 -4.64 15.06
C LEU A 250 -14.09 -4.95 13.61
N GLU A 251 -15.04 -4.19 13.08
CA GLU A 251 -15.48 -4.33 11.68
C GLU A 251 -14.29 -4.10 10.74
N VAL A 252 -14.15 -4.96 9.74
CA VAL A 252 -13.06 -4.92 8.77
C VAL A 252 -13.55 -4.22 7.49
N MET A 253 -12.84 -3.17 7.09
CA MET A 253 -13.06 -2.47 5.82
C MET A 253 -12.15 -2.99 4.71
N SER A 254 -10.91 -3.35 5.01
CA SER A 254 -10.00 -4.00 4.05
C SER A 254 -9.31 -5.22 4.62
N MET A 255 -8.98 -6.20 3.76
CA MET A 255 -8.12 -7.34 4.07
C MET A 255 -6.98 -7.42 3.08
N HIS A 256 -5.75 -7.63 3.56
CA HIS A 256 -4.56 -7.74 2.72
C HIS A 256 -3.96 -9.14 2.78
N PHE A 257 -3.95 -9.84 1.64
CA PHE A 257 -3.59 -11.24 1.48
C PHE A 257 -2.17 -11.43 0.94
N GLN A 258 -1.17 -10.75 1.52
CA GLN A 258 0.19 -10.76 0.99
C GLN A 258 0.82 -12.17 0.92
N GLY A 259 1.63 -12.40 -0.11
CA GLY A 259 2.48 -13.59 -0.24
C GLY A 259 1.67 -14.89 -0.38
N ASN A 260 2.00 -15.91 0.43
CA ASN A 260 1.34 -17.22 0.36
C ASN A 260 -0.14 -17.18 0.79
N LYS A 261 -0.62 -16.05 1.32
CA LYS A 261 -2.01 -15.89 1.78
C LYS A 261 -2.95 -15.42 0.69
N LYS A 262 -2.45 -15.12 -0.52
CA LYS A 262 -3.26 -14.82 -1.71
C LYS A 262 -4.34 -15.87 -1.99
N GLN A 263 -4.07 -17.13 -1.65
CA GLN A 263 -5.03 -18.24 -1.82
C GLN A 263 -6.26 -18.13 -0.89
N LEU A 264 -6.16 -17.41 0.24
CA LEU A 264 -7.30 -17.21 1.14
C LEU A 264 -8.33 -16.24 0.56
N LEU A 265 -7.96 -15.42 -0.43
CA LEU A 265 -8.89 -14.53 -1.13
C LEU A 265 -10.06 -15.30 -1.77
N PHE A 266 -9.84 -16.56 -2.17
CA PHE A 266 -10.88 -17.41 -2.76
C PHE A 266 -11.86 -18.00 -1.73
N GLN A 267 -11.61 -17.79 -0.44
CA GLN A 267 -12.41 -18.33 0.67
C GLN A 267 -13.31 -17.27 1.32
N ILE A 268 -13.20 -16.01 0.88
CA ILE A 268 -13.93 -14.85 1.42
C ILE A 268 -15.23 -14.58 0.65
#